data_AF-A0A7J3XGS5-F1
#
_entry.id   AF-A0A7J3XGS5-F1
#
_cell.length_a   1.000
_cell.length_b   1.000
_cell.length_c   1.000
_cell.angle_alpha   90.00
_cell.angle_beta   90.00
_cell.angle_gamma   90.00
#
_symmetry.space_group_name_H-M   'P 1'
#
loop_
_entity.id
_entity.type
_entity.pdbx_description
1 polymer ?
#
loop_
_entity_poly.entity_id
_entity_poly.type
_entity_poly.pdbx_seq_one_letter_code
_entity_poly.pdbx_strand_id
1 'polypeptide(L)'
;MLFEVLARVLEVAERTTSRTQLVAIISDLFRKAEPDVVDKLVYLLQGRLWPEWLGLPELGVGIKLLIKAVSKAYGIRESEVEALYSKLGDSGKVAEQLRATKAPST
;
A
#
# COMPACT_ATOMS: atom_id res chain seq x y z
N MET A 1 4.37 -14.21 -6.66
CA MET A 1 3.37 -13.92 -5.60
C MET A 1 2.56 -12.68 -6.00
N LEU A 2 1.24 -12.67 -5.79
CA LEU A 2 0.38 -11.50 -6.06
C LEU A 2 0.45 -10.45 -4.93
N PHE A 3 0.34 -9.17 -5.28
CA PHE A 3 0.32 -8.06 -4.30
C PHE A 3 -0.87 -8.14 -3.33
N GLU A 4 -1.99 -8.74 -3.76
CA GLU A 4 -3.16 -8.98 -2.91
C GLU A 4 -2.82 -9.77 -1.63
N VAL A 5 -1.91 -10.74 -1.73
CA VAL A 5 -1.47 -11.54 -0.58
C VAL A 5 -0.78 -10.66 0.46
N LEU A 6 0.10 -9.77 0.01
CA LEU A 6 0.79 -8.81 0.87
C LEU A 6 -0.20 -7.82 1.49
N ALA A 7 -1.09 -7.22 0.69
CA ALA A 7 -2.09 -6.28 1.17
C ALA A 7 -2.97 -6.88 2.28
N ARG A 8 -3.40 -8.14 2.11
CA ARG A 8 -4.19 -8.85 3.11
C ARG A 8 -3.41 -9.11 4.40
N VAL A 9 -2.12 -9.46 4.29
CA VAL A 9 -1.26 -9.64 5.46
C VAL A 9 -1.07 -8.32 6.21
N LEU A 10 -0.88 -7.20 5.51
CA LEU A 10 -0.77 -5.88 6.12
C LEU A 10 -2.04 -5.48 6.86
N GLU A 11 -3.23 -5.73 6.28
CA GLU A 11 -4.50 -5.45 6.92
C GLU A 11 -4.69 -6.26 8.22
N VAL A 12 -4.31 -7.55 8.22
CA VAL A 12 -4.37 -8.39 9.42
C VAL A 12 -3.34 -7.94 10.45
N ALA A 13 -2.14 -7.56 10.01
CA ALA A 13 -1.07 -7.07 10.87
C ALA A 13 -1.45 -5.75 11.56
N GLU A 14 -2.07 -4.81 10.85
CA GLU A 14 -2.55 -3.53 11.40
C GLU A 14 -3.57 -3.72 12.53
N ARG A 15 -4.42 -4.75 12.43
CA ARG A 15 -5.42 -5.10 13.45
C ARG A 15 -4.83 -5.90 14.62
N THR A 16 -3.60 -6.41 14.51
CA THR A 16 -2.99 -7.30 15.50
C THR A 16 -2.12 -6.52 16.49
N THR A 17 -2.49 -6.53 17.77
CA THR A 17 -1.73 -5.85 18.84
C THR A 17 -0.68 -6.75 19.51
N SER A 18 -0.79 -8.07 19.36
CA SER A 18 0.14 -9.02 19.97
C SER A 18 1.40 -9.20 19.13
N ARG A 19 2.55 -8.90 19.73
CA ARG A 19 3.87 -9.06 19.08
C ARG A 19 4.10 -10.50 18.60
N THR A 20 3.74 -11.51 19.40
CA THR A 20 3.95 -12.92 19.04
C THR A 20 3.11 -13.32 17.84
N GLN A 21 1.87 -12.84 17.76
CA GLN A 21 1.00 -13.09 16.62
C GLN A 21 1.53 -12.40 15.36
N LEU A 22 2.00 -11.16 15.49
CA LEU A 22 2.60 -10.41 14.38
C LEU A 22 3.83 -11.13 13.82
N VAL A 23 4.70 -11.65 14.69
CA VAL A 23 5.85 -12.48 14.28
C VAL A 23 5.39 -13.74 13.53
N ALA A 24 4.34 -14.42 14.02
CA ALA A 24 3.81 -15.60 13.34
C ALA A 24 3.24 -15.28 11.96
N ILE A 25 2.46 -14.20 11.83
CA ILE A 25 1.88 -13.72 10.56
C ILE A 25 2.98 -13.43 9.53
N ILE A 26 4.00 -12.67 9.92
CA ILE A 26 5.10 -12.31 9.03
C ILE A 26 5.94 -13.54 8.67
N SER A 27 6.17 -14.45 9.61
CA SER A 27 6.90 -15.69 9.35
C SER A 27 6.17 -16.58 8.34
N ASP A 28 4.85 -16.65 8.41
CA ASP A 28 4.02 -17.39 7.45
C ASP A 28 4.04 -16.75 6.05
N LEU A 29 4.02 -15.41 5.98
CA LEU A 29 4.20 -14.69 4.71
C LEU A 29 5.54 -15.02 4.06
N PHE A 30 6.65 -15.03 4.81
CA PHE A 30 7.96 -15.38 4.27
C PHE A 30 8.07 -16.83 3.79
N ARG A 31 7.36 -17.78 4.43
CA ARG A 31 7.31 -19.18 3.96
C ARG A 31 6.58 -19.34 2.64
N LYS A 32 5.61 -18.47 2.35
CA LYS A 32 4.81 -18.47 1.11
C LYS A 32 5.44 -17.64 -0.01
N ALA A 33 6.41 -16.80 0.31
CA ALA A 33 7.07 -15.95 -0.66
C ALA A 33 7.97 -16.77 -1.60
N GLU A 34 7.91 -16.46 -2.89
CA GLU A 34 8.83 -17.03 -3.89
C GLU A 34 10.24 -16.47 -3.68
N PRO A 35 11.31 -17.27 -3.84
CA PRO A 35 12.69 -16.83 -3.60
C PRO A 35 13.08 -15.53 -4.32
N ASP A 36 12.55 -15.33 -5.53
CA ASP A 36 12.88 -14.19 -6.41
C ASP A 36 12.24 -12.86 -5.98
N VAL A 37 11.28 -12.89 -5.04
CA VAL A 37 10.58 -11.70 -4.54
C VAL A 37 10.86 -11.39 -3.08
N VAL A 38 11.51 -12.30 -2.34
CA VAL A 38 11.77 -12.13 -0.90
C VAL A 38 12.60 -10.88 -0.62
N ASP A 39 13.58 -10.58 -1.47
CA ASP A 39 14.43 -9.39 -1.37
C ASP A 39 13.60 -8.10 -1.32
N LYS A 40 12.63 -7.96 -2.23
CA LYS A 40 11.74 -6.80 -2.35
C LYS A 40 10.70 -6.79 -1.22
N LEU A 41 10.21 -7.97 -0.86
CA LEU A 41 9.17 -8.14 0.16
C LEU A 41 9.61 -7.62 1.53
N VAL A 42 10.86 -7.89 1.92
CA VAL A 42 11.42 -7.45 3.21
C VAL A 42 11.38 -5.92 3.31
N TYR A 43 11.78 -5.20 2.26
CA TYR A 43 11.77 -3.74 2.27
C TYR A 43 10.35 -3.18 2.18
N LEU A 44 9.49 -3.78 1.37
CA LEU A 44 8.09 -3.34 1.25
C LEU A 44 7.34 -3.41 2.58
N LEU A 45 7.58 -4.45 3.39
CA LEU A 45 7.02 -4.57 4.75
C LEU A 45 7.48 -3.44 5.69
N GLN A 46 8.64 -2.85 5.41
CA GLN A 46 9.19 -1.71 6.16
C GLN A 46 8.76 -0.35 5.57
N GLY A 47 7.95 -0.34 4.50
CA GLY A 47 7.59 0.89 3.78
C GLY A 47 8.73 1.46 2.94
N ARG A 48 9.69 0.62 2.53
CA ARG A 48 10.89 1.00 1.76
C ARG A 48 10.96 0.20 0.46
N LEU A 49 11.66 0.73 -0.54
CA LEU A 49 11.89 0.02 -1.81
C LEU A 49 13.25 -0.70 -1.85
N TRP A 50 14.23 -0.18 -1.11
CA TRP A 50 15.60 -0.65 -1.08
C TRP A 50 16.28 -0.26 0.23
N PRO A 51 17.43 -0.87 0.54
CA PRO A 51 18.23 -0.47 1.69
C PRO A 51 18.85 0.91 1.53
N GLU A 52 19.00 1.62 2.65
CA GLU A 52 19.51 3.00 2.72
C GLU A 52 20.94 3.15 2.19
N TRP A 53 21.78 2.13 2.38
CA TRP A 53 23.19 2.17 1.97
C TRP A 53 23.42 2.17 0.45
N LEU A 54 22.39 1.89 -0.35
CA LEU A 54 22.49 1.97 -1.81
C LEU A 54 22.48 3.43 -2.33
N GLY A 55 22.12 4.41 -1.50
CA GLY A 55 22.06 5.83 -1.90
C GLY A 55 21.07 6.11 -3.03
N LEU A 56 20.12 5.20 -3.28
CA LEU A 56 19.08 5.36 -4.28
C LEU A 56 18.06 6.41 -3.83
N PRO A 57 17.47 7.18 -4.76
CA PRO A 57 16.56 8.27 -4.41
C PRO A 57 15.33 7.75 -3.65
N GLU A 58 14.76 8.56 -2.76
CA GLU A 58 13.48 8.19 -2.16
C GLU A 58 12.35 8.31 -3.18
N LEU A 59 11.27 7.55 -2.97
CA LEU A 59 10.05 7.69 -3.74
C LEU A 59 9.41 9.05 -3.43
N GLY A 60 9.79 10.08 -4.18
CA GLY A 60 9.34 11.47 -4.02
C GLY A 60 7.90 11.73 -4.47
N VAL A 61 6.97 10.88 -4.04
CA VAL A 61 5.55 10.96 -4.42
C VAL A 61 4.81 11.80 -3.37
N GLY A 62 4.62 13.09 -3.69
CA GLY A 62 3.82 13.99 -2.87
C GLY A 62 2.31 13.71 -2.97
N ILE A 63 1.54 14.16 -1.99
CA ILE A 63 0.10 13.94 -1.92
C ILE A 63 -0.66 14.44 -3.16
N LYS A 64 -0.23 15.56 -3.75
CA LYS A 64 -0.82 16.09 -4.99
C LYS A 64 -0.65 15.14 -6.18
N LEU A 65 0.47 14.42 -6.26
CA LEU A 65 0.69 13.42 -7.30
C LEU A 65 -0.19 12.18 -7.07
N LEU A 66 -0.40 11.77 -5.81
CA LEU A 66 -1.32 10.68 -5.47
C LEU A 66 -2.75 11.02 -5.84
N ILE A 67 -3.22 12.23 -5.50
CA ILE A 67 -4.57 12.71 -5.85
C ILE A 67 -4.77 12.64 -7.37
N LYS A 68 -3.80 13.10 -8.16
CA LYS A 68 -3.82 13.03 -9.62
C LYS A 68 -3.84 11.59 -10.15
N ALA A 69 -3.05 10.70 -9.56
CA ALA A 69 -3.00 9.30 -9.95
C ALA A 69 -4.34 8.60 -9.67
N VAL A 70 -4.94 8.82 -8.50
CA VAL A 70 -6.24 8.27 -8.11
C VAL A 70 -7.35 8.84 -8.99
N SER A 71 -7.35 10.15 -9.22
CA SER A 71 -8.27 10.85 -10.14
C SER A 71 -8.25 10.19 -11.53
N LYS A 72 -7.06 9.96 -12.09
CA LYS A 72 -6.88 9.30 -13.38
C LYS A 72 -7.31 7.83 -13.37
N ALA A 73 -7.00 7.08 -12.31
CA ALA A 73 -7.32 5.65 -12.21
C ALA A 73 -8.82 5.36 -12.14
N TYR A 74 -9.60 6.27 -11.55
CA TYR A 74 -11.06 6.12 -11.36
C TYR A 74 -11.90 7.05 -12.23
N GLY A 75 -11.28 7.88 -13.09
CA GLY A 75 -11.98 8.81 -13.98
C GLY A 75 -12.83 9.85 -13.25
N ILE A 76 -12.34 10.36 -12.11
CA ILE A 76 -13.04 11.34 -11.26
C ILE A 76 -12.27 12.65 -11.22
N ARG A 77 -12.93 13.74 -10.80
CA ARG A 77 -12.27 15.04 -10.70
C ARG A 77 -11.33 15.07 -9.50
N GLU A 78 -10.17 15.74 -9.64
CA GLU A 78 -9.20 15.91 -8.55
C GLU A 78 -9.84 16.54 -7.30
N SER A 79 -10.77 17.49 -7.48
CA SER A 79 -11.52 18.14 -6.39
C SER A 79 -12.35 17.17 -5.54
N GLU A 80 -12.89 16.11 -6.15
CA GLU A 80 -13.66 15.10 -5.42
C GLU A 80 -12.74 14.20 -4.58
N VAL A 81 -11.57 13.85 -5.13
CA VAL A 81 -10.53 13.11 -4.42
C VAL A 81 -9.98 13.92 -3.25
N GLU A 82 -9.75 15.21 -3.45
CA GLU A 82 -9.33 16.14 -2.39
C GLU A 82 -10.36 16.23 -1.27
N ALA A 83 -11.65 16.36 -1.60
CA ALA A 83 -12.72 16.39 -0.59
C ALA A 83 -12.80 15.09 0.22
N LEU A 84 -12.63 13.94 -0.44
CA LEU A 84 -12.57 12.64 0.25
C LEU A 84 -11.33 12.54 1.13
N TYR A 85 -10.17 13.00 0.66
CA TYR A 85 -8.94 13.02 1.43
C TYR A 85 -9.06 13.92 2.66
N SER A 86 -9.66 15.11 2.54
CA SER A 86 -9.93 15.99 3.68
C SER A 86 -10.86 15.37 4.72
N LYS A 87 -11.74 14.45 4.32
CA LYS A 87 -12.67 13.76 5.23
C LYS A 87 -12.03 12.54 5.90
N LEU A 88 -11.25 11.76 5.16
CA LEU A 88 -10.69 10.48 5.61
C LEU A 88 -9.29 10.61 6.23
N GLY A 89 -8.52 11.62 5.83
CA GLY A 89 -7.14 11.84 6.26
C GLY A 89 -6.13 10.83 5.72
N ASP A 90 -6.56 9.85 4.91
CA ASP A 90 -5.74 8.73 4.44
C ASP A 90 -5.99 8.48 2.94
N SER A 91 -4.93 8.59 2.13
CA SER A 91 -5.01 8.42 0.68
C SER A 91 -5.28 6.98 0.24
N GLY A 92 -4.86 5.98 1.02
CA GLY A 92 -5.16 4.57 0.80
C GLY A 92 -6.64 4.27 1.03
N LYS A 93 -7.22 4.79 2.11
CA LYS A 93 -8.67 4.67 2.37
C LYS A 93 -9.51 5.38 1.32
N VAL A 94 -9.06 6.53 0.82
CA VAL A 94 -9.71 7.21 -0.32
C VAL A 94 -9.74 6.28 -1.53
N ALA A 95 -8.61 5.68 -1.90
CA ALA A 95 -8.54 4.76 -3.03
C ALA A 95 -9.41 3.51 -2.84
N GLU A 96 -9.45 2.95 -1.64
CA GLU A 96 -10.31 1.80 -1.28
C GLU A 96 -11.80 2.14 -1.41
N GLN A 97 -12.23 3.28 -0.85
CA GLN A 97 -13.62 3.72 -0.94
C GLN A 97 -14.05 4.00 -2.38
N LEU A 98 -13.14 4.59 -3.18
CA LEU A 98 -13.39 4.83 -4.60
C LEU A 98 -13.54 3.52 -5.38
N ARG A 99 -12.71 2.51 -5.09
CA ARG A 99 -12.84 1.17 -5.68
C ARG A 99 -14.19 0.52 -5.37
N ALA A 100 -14.71 0.69 -4.17
CA ALA A 100 -16.01 0.16 -3.78
C ALA A 100 -17.18 0.84 -4.51
N THR A 101 -17.02 2.10 -4.88
CA THR A 101 -18.08 2.92 -5.51
C THR A 101 -18.00 2.90 -7.03
N LYS A 102 -16.80 2.77 -7.60
CA LYS A 102 -16.55 2.85 -9.04
C LYS A 102 -15.53 1.81 -9.49
N ALA A 103 -15.81 1.15 -10.62
CA ALA A 103 -14.80 0.36 -11.31
C ALA A 103 -13.68 1.29 -11.82
N PRO A 104 -12.40 0.90 -11.73
CA PRO A 104 -11.33 1.70 -12.31
C PRO A 104 -11.55 1.81 -13.81
N SER A 105 -11.33 3.00 -14.34
CA SER A 105 -11.28 3.24 -15.78
C SER A 105 -9.98 2.64 -16.28
N THR A 106 -10.04 1.38 -16.74
CA THR A 106 -8.96 0.72 -17.49
C THR A 106 -9.04 1.12 -18.94
#